data_AF-A0A8S2SNK9-F1
#
_entry.id   AF-A0A8S2SNK9-F1
#
_cell.length_a   1.000
_cell.length_b   1.000
_cell.length_c   1.000
_cell.angle_alpha   90.00
_cell.angle_beta   90.00
_cell.angle_gamma   90.00
#
_symmetry.space_group_name_H-M   'P 1'
#
loop_
_entity.id
_entity.type
_entity.pdbx_description
1 polymer ?
#
loop_
_entity_poly.entity_id
_entity_poly.type
_entity_poly.pdbx_seq_one_letter_code
_entity_poly.pdbx_strand_id
1 'polypeptide(L)' 'NFDISTNNIGEIRKIVIGHEGNGAVSDWHLKNVKIQTTDERLKFDVNKWLSRTKYDQKLSIELNRNERRPPSPTST' A
#
# COMPACT_ATOMS: atom_id res chain seq x y z
N ASN A 1 -11.15 6.91 5.99
CA ASN A 1 -11.75 6.28 4.79
C ASN A 1 -12.01 7.39 3.80
N PHE A 2 -11.71 7.18 2.52
CA PHE A 2 -11.96 8.17 1.48
C PHE A 2 -12.47 7.45 0.23
N ASP A 3 -13.25 8.16 -0.58
CA ASP A 3 -13.85 7.63 -1.80
C ASP A 3 -13.12 8.19 -3.02
N ILE A 4 -12.87 7.33 -4.01
CA ILE A 4 -12.32 7.72 -5.31
C ILE A 4 -13.37 7.42 -6.36
N SER A 5 -13.75 8.43 -7.14
CA SER A 5 -14.61 8.25 -8.32
C SER A 5 -13.76 8.16 -9.58
N THR A 6 -13.99 7.11 -10.36
CA THR A 6 -13.31 6.88 -11.64
C THR A 6 -14.24 6.12 -12.59
N ASN A 7 -13.87 6.03 -13.86
CA ASN A 7 -14.55 5.19 -14.84
C ASN A 7 -14.34 3.71 -14.51
N ASN A 8 -15.12 2.82 -15.14
CA ASN A 8 -14.90 1.37 -15.00
C ASN A 8 -13.50 1.01 -15.55
N ILE A 9 -12.59 0.67 -14.64
CA ILE A 9 -11.22 0.23 -14.95
C ILE A 9 -11.09 -1.29 -15.08
N GLY A 10 -12.21 -2.02 -14.95
CA GLY A 10 -12.23 -3.47 -14.87
C GLY A 10 -11.66 -3.98 -13.55
N GLU A 11 -11.03 -5.16 -13.61
CA GLU A 11 -10.41 -5.82 -12.45
C GLU A 11 -9.20 -5.03 -11.94
N ILE A 12 -9.15 -4.72 -10.64
CA ILE A 12 -7.98 -4.08 -10.05
C ILE A 12 -6.81 -5.06 -10.06
N ARG A 13 -5.78 -4.79 -10.87
CA ARG A 13 -4.57 -5.63 -10.95
C ARG A 13 -3.45 -5.17 -10.03
N LYS A 14 -3.37 -3.87 -9.76
CA LYS A 14 -2.24 -3.23 -9.10
C LYS A 14 -2.65 -1.90 -8.47
N ILE A 15 -2.05 -1.58 -7.33
CA ILE A 15 -2.14 -0.25 -6.71
C ILE A 15 -0.76 0.26 -6.30
N VAL A 16 -0.61 1.58 -6.25
CA VAL A 16 0.59 2.24 -5.75
C VAL A 16 0.18 3.21 -4.65
N ILE A 17 0.79 3.07 -3.47
CA ILE A 17 0.57 3.97 -2.32
C ILE A 17 1.88 4.67 -2.03
N GLY A 18 1.86 6.00 -1.88
CA GLY A 18 3.05 6.77 -1.54
C GLY A 18 2.74 8.19 -1.09
N HIS A 19 3.79 8.88 -0.65
CA HIS A 19 3.75 10.28 -0.21
C HIS A 19 4.99 11.05 -0.71
N GLU A 20 4.91 12.37 -0.74
CA GLU A 20 5.98 13.24 -1.27
C GLU A 20 7.20 13.35 -0.34
N GLY A 21 7.06 12.93 0.92
CA GLY A 21 8.12 13.05 1.93
C GLY A 21 8.38 14.48 2.42
N ASN A 22 7.39 15.37 2.29
CA ASN A 22 7.46 16.75 2.73
C ASN A 22 7.00 16.89 4.19
N GLY A 23 7.82 17.52 5.04
CA GLY A 23 7.51 17.81 6.45
C GLY A 23 8.32 17.01 7.46
N ALA A 24 8.45 17.54 8.69
CA ALA A 24 9.27 16.93 9.75
C ALA A 24 8.79 15.54 10.19
N VAL A 25 7.51 15.19 9.94
CA VAL A 25 6.89 13.91 10.32
C VAL A 25 6.23 13.28 9.10
N SER A 26 7.06 12.97 8.11
CA SER A 26 6.60 12.41 6.83
C SER A 26 6.43 10.90 6.85
N ASP A 27 6.94 10.19 7.85
CA ASP A 27 7.02 8.73 7.83
C ASP A 27 5.65 8.07 7.98
N TRP A 28 5.29 7.19 7.05
CA TRP A 28 4.05 6.43 7.10
C TRP A 28 4.34 4.97 7.40
N HIS A 29 3.71 4.41 8.44
CA HIS A 29 3.69 2.96 8.61
C HIS A 29 2.42 2.39 7.95
N LEU A 30 2.58 1.83 6.76
CA LEU A 30 1.48 1.24 6.01
C LEU A 30 1.25 -0.21 6.45
N LYS A 31 0.26 -0.40 7.34
CA LYS A 31 -0.11 -1.73 7.87
C LYS A 31 -0.85 -2.58 6.82
N ASN A 32 -1.95 -2.05 6.29
CA ASN A 32 -2.75 -2.70 5.26
C ASN A 32 -3.50 -1.67 4.40
N VAL A 33 -3.91 -2.08 3.22
CA VAL A 33 -4.82 -1.34 2.34
C VAL A 33 -6.07 -2.19 2.12
N LYS A 34 -7.24 -1.55 2.23
CA LYS A 34 -8.53 -2.16 1.94
C LYS A 34 -9.20 -1.36 0.84
N ILE A 35 -9.62 -2.04 -0.21
CA ILE A 35 -10.34 -1.44 -1.32
C ILE A 35 -11.70 -2.13 -1.42
N GLN A 36 -12.74 -1.32 -1.56
CA GLN A 36 -14.09 -1.78 -1.77
C GLN A 36 -14.64 -1.10 -3.02
N THR A 37 -14.99 -1.91 -4.02
CA THR A 37 -15.71 -1.48 -5.21
C THR A 37 -17.15 -1.98 -5.13
N THR A 38 -17.93 -1.76 -6.19
CA THR A 38 -19.26 -2.37 -6.37
C THR A 38 -19.19 -3.89 -6.45
N ASP A 39 -18.13 -4.42 -7.05
CA ASP A 39 -18.05 -5.83 -7.46
C ASP A 39 -17.05 -6.64 -6.63
N GLU A 40 -16.10 -5.99 -5.97
CA GLU A 40 -15.02 -6.66 -5.26
C GLU A 40 -14.57 -5.97 -3.96
N ARG A 41 -13.98 -6.77 -3.07
CA ARG A 41 -13.27 -6.31 -1.87
C ARG A 41 -11.88 -6.89 -1.86
N LEU A 42 -10.87 -6.01 -1.89
CA LEU A 42 -9.46 -6.39 -1.88
C LEU A 42 -8.80 -5.94 -0.59
N LYS A 43 -7.87 -6.77 -0.10
CA LYS A 43 -7.05 -6.46 1.07
C LYS A 43 -5.60 -6.81 0.80
N PHE A 44 -4.72 -5.83 1.02
CA PHE A 44 -3.28 -6.00 0.95
C PHE A 44 -2.71 -5.84 2.35
N ASP A 45 -2.13 -6.90 2.91
CA ASP A 45 -1.36 -6.83 4.15
C ASP A 45 0.08 -6.46 3.82
N VAL A 46 0.53 -5.28 4.28
CA VAL A 46 1.78 -4.65 3.80
C VAL A 46 2.85 -4.65 4.89
N ASN A 47 2.54 -4.11 6.06
CA ASN A 47 3.46 -3.95 7.21
C ASN A 47 4.84 -3.40 6.81
N LYS A 48 4.87 -2.26 6.11
CA LYS A 48 6.11 -1.58 5.70
C LYS A 48 6.06 -0.10 6.02
N TRP A 49 7.25 0.46 6.24
CA TRP A 49 7.43 1.89 6.37
C TRP A 49 7.66 2.52 5.01
N LEU A 50 6.96 3.63 4.75
CA LEU A 50 7.25 4.56 3.68
C LEU A 50 7.91 5.77 4.33
N SER A 51 9.23 5.89 4.16
CA SER A 51 10.07 6.83 4.91
C SER A 51 11.34 7.14 4.13
N ARG A 52 11.91 8.33 4.33
CA ARG A 52 13.24 8.68 3.79
C ARG A 52 14.39 8.12 4.64
N THR A 53 14.13 7.81 5.91
CA THR A 53 15.16 7.51 6.89
C THR A 53 15.04 6.11 7.48
N LYS A 54 13.89 5.43 7.31
CA LYS A 54 13.64 4.11 7.88
C LYS A 54 13.62 3.00 6.83
N TYR A 55 14.05 1.80 7.24
CA TYR A 55 14.00 0.56 6.46
C TYR A 55 14.60 0.68 5.06
N ASP A 56 13.79 0.50 4.01
CA ASP A 56 14.23 0.51 2.62
C ASP A 56 14.30 1.92 2.01
N GLN A 57 14.01 2.95 2.82
CA GLN A 57 14.08 4.36 2.43
C GLN A 57 13.22 4.70 1.20
N LYS A 58 12.13 3.97 1.01
CA LYS A 58 11.17 4.20 -0.07
C LYS A 58 9.99 5.00 0.43
N LEU A 59 9.47 5.89 -0.40
CA LEU A 59 8.26 6.70 -0.09
C LEU A 59 6.99 6.15 -0.75
N SER A 60 7.12 5.07 -1.51
CA SER A 60 6.00 4.43 -2.20
C SER A 60 6.19 2.93 -2.28
N ILE A 61 5.07 2.20 -2.32
CA ILE A 61 5.03 0.77 -2.56
C ILE A 61 4.01 0.43 -3.64
N GLU A 62 4.41 -0.46 -4.54
CA GLU A 62 3.53 -1.12 -5.49
C GLU A 62 3.00 -2.41 -4.87
N LEU A 63 1.70 -2.66 -5.01
CA LEU A 63 1.01 -3.84 -4.51
C LEU A 63 0.26 -4.49 -5.67
N ASN A 64 0.75 -5.65 -6.10
CA ASN A 64 0.12 -6.43 -7.16
C ASN A 64 -0.89 -7.41 -6.55
N ARG A 65 -2.07 -7.53 -7.17
CA ARG A 65 -3.15 -8.44 -6.71
C ARG A 65 -2.68 -9.88 -6.51
N ASN A 66 -1.74 -10.34 -7.35
CA ASN A 66 -1.30 -11.73 -7.39
C ASN A 66 0.00 -12.00 -6.62
N GLU A 67 0.57 -11.00 -5.93
CA GLU A 67 1.74 -11.24 -5.09
C GLU A 67 1.33 -12.01 -3.83
N ARG A 68 1.66 -13.32 -3.82
CA ARG A 68 1.57 -14.13 -2.60
C ARG A 68 2.43 -13.47 -1.54
N ARG A 69 1.81 -13.13 -0.40
CA ARG A 69 2.43 -12.55 0.81
C ARG A 69 3.91 -12.95 0.89
N PRO A 70 4.88 -12.01 0.80
CA PRO A 70 6.27 -12.37 1.06
C PRO A 70 6.33 -12.99 2.46
N PRO A 71 7.08 -14.09 2.66
CA PRO A 71 7.18 -14.72 3.97
C PRO A 71 7.52 -13.65 5.01
N SER A 72 6.72 -13.57 6.07
CA SER A 72 6.95 -12.62 7.16
C SER A 72 8.41 -12.76 7.62
N PRO A 73 9.15 -11.66 7.87
CA PRO A 73 10.44 -11.77 8.52
C PRO A 73 10.21 -12.39 9.90
N THR A 74 10.68 -13.62 10.09
CA THR A 74 10.68 -14.27 11.39
C THR A 74 11.54 -13.42 12.32
N SER A 75 10.95 -12.85 13.37
CA SER A 75 11.73 -12.25 14.45
C SER A 75 12.63 -13.35 15.03
N THR A 76 13.94 -13.20 14.84
CA THR A 76 14.98 -13.94 15.58
C THR A 76 15.46 -13.06 16.71
#